data_AF-A0A7V9ZSI4-F1
#
_entry.id   AF-A0A7V9ZSI4-F1
#
_cell.length_a   1.000
_cell.length_b   1.000
_cell.length_c   1.000
_cell.angle_alpha   90.00
_cell.angle_beta   90.00
_cell.angle_gamma   90.00
#
_symmetry.space_group_name_H-M   'P 1'
#
loop_
_entity.id
_entity.type
_entity.pdbx_description
1 polymer ?
#
loop_
_entity_poly.entity_id
_entity_poly.type
_entity_poly.pdbx_seq_one_letter_code
_entity_poly.pdbx_strand_id
1 'polypeptide(L)'
;MRGNFGDNAITESECKYKIYGMEYHTQNQTVTQTPNYLKFKNLPKQIQQRLLERQIGKGDGYAFKTAGILSAPFFIAATVVWMAIVFYFSDDYLWSNFQIVFFAVISLGAFYLLLYNLYRLFQWFTSLSKSYLLITPLYIIEMRFNDVRYWDLDQLNGVNGVRQYQSNKSVSTKVTLSFEKGATKTFDIKNIESAEQTIEQIYYYKKLFAEATARNDAAYLDSNDDFLELKNHPRQLDAPVPNGNLKKILTVAASIFLTAGMMFGATSLNNYYDDKKSWNAAESFNRASSYRTYLQTHPQGRWAGDAQEKVQNLYDVAEQKYQASLNKGYDQKAADAVLQTLKYAKATQNHRVKVVFERHNEIPSDIVEQLKKEYGVKKILPFDDTFSEDKMIRRESNLLSVVTDAFRKVIPDDILEFSSECVGDCVTFLIKYKVSSKDSIYYDPREKKLSDADRTWNPGIFIDWDFSVRTPNQRQTYDFSLTSLPANHFTYDSNAVEDLSGKVDVEKEMLVDKSNLYDAMVSSAFDDFKANLVYRMGIGVEPKPKNQDTPEVETAPIGEGEISELMWK
;
A
#
# COMPACT_ATOMS: atom_id res chain seq x y z
N MET A 1 -63.38 32.01 3.77
CA MET A 1 -63.49 30.80 4.60
C MET A 1 -62.46 30.96 5.73
N ARG A 2 -62.75 31.60 6.89
CA ARG A 2 -63.41 31.08 8.13
C ARG A 2 -62.91 29.68 8.52
N GLY A 3 -62.41 29.37 9.73
CA GLY A 3 -62.27 30.10 11.02
C GLY A 3 -60.99 29.63 11.76
N ASN A 4 -60.46 30.26 12.81
CA ASN A 4 -60.97 30.93 14.02
C ASN A 4 -61.53 29.98 15.11
N PHE A 5 -60.62 29.54 15.99
CA PHE A 5 -60.78 29.11 17.39
C PHE A 5 -59.43 29.46 18.04
N GLY A 6 -59.28 30.21 19.13
CA GLY A 6 -60.20 30.61 20.19
C GLY A 6 -59.38 30.62 21.48
N ASP A 7 -58.51 31.62 21.64
CA ASP A 7 -57.70 31.83 22.84
C ASP A 7 -58.58 32.32 23.99
N ASN A 8 -58.75 31.50 25.02
CA ASN A 8 -59.35 31.93 26.29
C ASN A 8 -58.24 32.11 27.33
N ALA A 9 -57.95 33.38 27.58
CA ALA A 9 -57.22 33.86 28.73
C ALA A 9 -58.00 33.57 30.02
N ILE A 10 -57.37 32.90 30.98
CA ILE A 10 -57.81 32.88 32.37
C ILE A 10 -56.90 33.87 33.11
N THR A 11 -57.49 35.01 33.46
CA THR A 11 -56.94 36.01 34.38
C THR A 11 -56.97 35.45 35.79
N GLU A 12 -55.79 35.09 36.32
CA GLU A 12 -55.61 34.80 37.73
C GLU A 12 -55.33 36.12 38.46
N SER A 13 -56.17 36.41 39.45
CA SER A 13 -56.17 37.65 40.21
C SER A 13 -55.08 37.60 41.28
N GLU A 14 -54.15 38.56 41.21
CA GLU A 14 -53.13 38.82 42.22
C GLU A 14 -53.80 39.23 43.55
N CYS A 15 -53.76 38.36 44.57
CA CYS A 15 -53.88 38.77 45.96
C CYS A 15 -52.49 39.18 46.49
N LYS A 16 -52.15 40.46 46.37
CA LYS A 16 -50.99 41.08 47.00
C LYS A 16 -51.28 41.42 48.47
N TYR A 17 -50.78 40.61 49.39
CA TYR A 17 -50.51 41.07 50.76
C TYR A 17 -49.14 41.75 50.79
N LYS A 18 -49.15 43.04 51.11
CA LYS A 18 -47.97 43.91 51.24
C LYS A 18 -47.51 43.85 52.70
N ILE A 19 -46.45 43.10 52.99
CA ILE A 19 -45.75 43.12 54.29
C ILE A 19 -44.39 43.79 54.07
N TYR A 20 -44.02 44.66 55.02
CA TYR A 20 -42.93 45.62 54.98
C TYR A 20 -41.53 45.00 54.77
N GLY A 21 -40.70 45.80 54.10
CA GLY A 21 -39.34 45.55 53.63
C GLY A 21 -38.33 44.95 54.61
N MET A 22 -37.56 44.00 54.08
CA MET A 22 -36.10 43.91 54.23
C MET A 22 -35.56 43.26 52.94
N GLU A 23 -34.91 44.05 52.08
CA GLU A 23 -34.15 43.55 50.93
C GLU A 23 -32.83 42.95 51.41
N TYR A 24 -32.74 41.63 51.46
CA TYR A 24 -31.46 40.93 51.45
C TYR A 24 -31.15 40.54 50.00
N HIS A 25 -30.06 41.08 49.44
CA HIS A 25 -29.44 40.53 48.25
C HIS A 25 -28.75 39.20 48.60
N THR A 26 -29.52 38.11 48.64
CA THR A 26 -28.93 36.76 48.56
C THR A 26 -28.62 36.48 47.09
N GLN A 27 -27.34 36.38 46.76
CA GLN A 27 -26.91 35.74 45.52
C GLN A 27 -27.48 34.31 45.52
N ASN A 28 -28.47 34.06 44.66
CA ASN A 28 -29.04 32.74 44.42
C ASN A 28 -27.99 31.85 43.73
N GLN A 29 -26.97 31.40 44.46
CA GLN A 29 -26.24 30.21 44.07
C GLN A 29 -27.22 29.04 44.18
N THR A 30 -27.66 28.54 43.03
CA THR A 30 -28.35 27.27 42.89
C THR A 30 -27.40 26.17 43.35
N VAL A 31 -27.36 25.92 44.66
CA VAL A 31 -26.68 24.76 45.23
C VAL A 31 -27.47 23.54 44.76
N THR A 32 -27.05 22.95 43.63
CA THR A 32 -27.55 21.67 43.16
C THR A 32 -27.32 20.65 44.26
N GLN A 33 -28.40 20.12 44.81
CA GLN A 33 -28.34 19.11 45.86
C GLN A 33 -27.75 17.83 45.28
N THR A 34 -26.51 17.52 45.67
CA THR A 34 -25.85 16.28 45.28
C THR A 34 -26.29 15.14 46.21
N PRO A 35 -26.45 13.90 45.71
CA PRO A 35 -26.71 12.76 46.58
C PRO A 35 -25.67 12.65 47.68
N ASN A 36 -26.12 12.20 48.85
CA ASN A 36 -25.20 11.77 49.89
C ASN A 36 -24.44 10.53 49.39
N TYR A 37 -23.12 10.55 49.47
CA TYR A 37 -22.26 9.50 48.93
C TYR A 37 -21.48 8.81 50.04
N LEU A 38 -21.68 7.49 50.14
CA LEU A 38 -21.07 6.64 51.15
C LEU A 38 -20.34 5.46 50.48
N LYS A 39 -19.34 4.93 51.15
CA LYS A 39 -18.72 3.64 50.78
C LYS A 39 -19.34 2.54 51.63
N PHE A 40 -19.94 1.53 51.00
CA PHE A 40 -20.58 0.41 51.69
C PHE A 40 -19.67 -0.22 52.76
N LYS A 41 -18.40 -0.47 52.39
CA LYS A 41 -17.39 -1.03 53.30
C LYS A 41 -17.04 -0.14 54.52
N ASN A 42 -17.33 1.16 54.45
CA ASN A 42 -17.07 2.11 55.52
C ASN A 42 -18.31 2.32 56.41
N LEU A 43 -19.47 1.77 56.04
CA LEU A 43 -20.68 1.85 56.86
C LEU A 43 -20.51 0.99 58.13
N PRO A 44 -21.14 1.36 59.27
CA PRO A 44 -21.29 0.48 60.41
C PRO A 44 -21.87 -0.89 59.99
N LYS A 45 -21.40 -1.98 60.60
CA LYS A 45 -21.83 -3.35 60.25
C LYS A 45 -23.34 -3.55 60.30
N GLN A 46 -24.02 -2.86 61.21
CA GLN A 46 -25.48 -2.86 61.35
C GLN A 46 -26.16 -2.28 60.10
N ILE A 47 -25.70 -1.12 59.61
CA ILE A 47 -26.20 -0.52 58.37
C ILE A 47 -25.89 -1.43 57.18
N GLN A 48 -24.67 -1.98 57.09
CA GLN A 48 -24.32 -2.92 56.02
C GLN A 48 -25.28 -4.12 55.98
N GLN A 49 -25.55 -4.71 57.15
CA GLN A 49 -26.45 -5.86 57.27
C GLN A 49 -27.89 -5.49 56.89
N ARG A 50 -28.44 -4.37 57.38
CA ARG A 50 -29.78 -3.89 57.01
C ARG A 50 -29.91 -3.70 55.50
N LEU A 51 -28.94 -3.04 54.86
CA LEU A 51 -28.96 -2.84 53.42
C LEU A 51 -28.88 -4.17 52.65
N LEU A 52 -28.08 -5.15 53.10
CA LEU A 52 -28.01 -6.48 52.49
C LEU A 52 -29.30 -7.29 52.70
N GLU A 53 -29.93 -7.19 53.87
CA GLU A 53 -31.23 -7.80 54.16
C GLU A 53 -32.32 -7.24 53.24
N ARG A 54 -32.34 -5.92 53.04
CA ARG A 54 -33.25 -5.27 52.09
C ARG A 54 -33.00 -5.73 50.64
N GLN A 55 -31.74 -5.97 50.23
CA GLN A 55 -31.44 -6.49 48.88
C GLN A 55 -32.08 -7.86 48.60
N ILE A 56 -32.30 -8.67 49.64
CA ILE A 56 -32.95 -9.98 49.54
C ILE A 56 -34.45 -9.93 49.90
N GLY A 57 -35.03 -8.74 50.04
CA GLY A 57 -36.45 -8.53 50.33
C GLY A 57 -36.83 -8.74 51.79
N LYS A 58 -35.88 -8.67 52.74
CA LYS A 58 -36.16 -8.68 54.18
C LYS A 58 -36.27 -7.23 54.70
N GLY A 59 -37.30 -6.98 55.51
CA GLY A 59 -37.59 -5.66 56.10
C GLY A 59 -38.51 -4.79 55.23
N ASP A 60 -38.84 -3.61 55.74
CA ASP A 60 -39.81 -2.70 55.12
C ASP A 60 -39.19 -1.89 53.99
N GLY A 61 -39.12 -2.45 52.77
CA GLY A 61 -38.59 -1.73 51.62
C GLY A 61 -38.80 -2.48 50.31
N TYR A 62 -38.77 -1.75 49.20
CA TYR A 62 -38.79 -2.31 47.86
C TYR A 62 -37.38 -2.32 47.27
N ALA A 63 -36.90 -3.47 46.81
CA ALA A 63 -35.58 -3.63 46.24
C ALA A 63 -35.66 -4.02 44.76
N PHE A 64 -35.02 -3.23 43.91
CA PHE A 64 -34.94 -3.47 42.48
C PHE A 64 -33.49 -3.68 42.04
N LYS A 65 -33.22 -4.77 41.32
CA LYS A 65 -31.88 -5.07 40.81
C LYS A 65 -31.57 -4.21 39.58
N THR A 66 -30.58 -3.32 39.69
CA THR A 66 -30.15 -2.48 38.57
C THR A 66 -29.32 -3.28 37.55
N ALA A 67 -29.13 -2.73 36.34
CA ALA A 67 -28.42 -3.41 35.25
C ALA A 67 -27.04 -3.93 35.70
N GLY A 68 -26.84 -5.24 35.57
CA GLY A 68 -25.59 -5.92 35.94
C GLY A 68 -24.43 -5.64 34.98
N ILE A 69 -23.29 -6.31 35.23
CA ILE A 69 -22.06 -6.23 34.41
C ILE A 69 -22.12 -7.14 33.17
N LEU A 70 -23.31 -7.40 32.63
CA LEU A 70 -23.50 -8.36 31.53
C LEU A 70 -22.70 -8.00 30.26
N SER A 71 -22.34 -6.74 30.05
CA SER A 71 -21.53 -6.33 28.91
C SER A 71 -20.02 -6.56 29.07
N ALA A 72 -19.49 -6.72 30.29
CA ALA A 72 -18.04 -6.84 30.46
C ALA A 72 -17.45 -8.11 29.80
N PRO A 73 -18.03 -9.32 29.96
CA PRO A 73 -17.53 -10.51 29.28
C PRO A 73 -17.51 -10.36 27.76
N PHE A 74 -18.52 -9.69 27.20
CA PHE A 74 -18.59 -9.40 25.76
C PHE A 74 -17.41 -8.55 25.29
N PHE A 75 -17.12 -7.43 25.97
CA PHE A 75 -15.99 -6.57 25.58
C PHE A 75 -14.63 -7.22 25.81
N ILE A 76 -14.50 -8.07 26.83
CA ILE A 76 -13.29 -8.88 27.04
C ILE A 76 -13.10 -9.82 25.86
N ALA A 77 -14.12 -10.60 25.49
CA ALA A 77 -14.07 -11.51 24.35
C ALA A 77 -13.79 -10.77 23.03
N ALA A 78 -14.46 -9.65 22.78
CA ALA A 78 -14.24 -8.83 21.59
C ALA A 78 -12.79 -8.32 21.48
N THR A 79 -12.18 -7.95 22.60
CA THR A 79 -10.76 -7.53 22.62
C THR A 79 -9.83 -8.69 22.29
N VAL A 80 -10.08 -9.90 22.83
CA VAL A 80 -9.29 -11.10 22.50
C VAL A 80 -9.39 -11.45 21.02
N VAL A 81 -10.60 -11.38 20.45
CA VAL A 81 -10.81 -11.59 19.01
C VAL A 81 -10.07 -10.54 18.19
N TRP A 82 -10.12 -9.27 18.60
CA TRP A 82 -9.37 -8.19 17.94
C TRP A 82 -7.86 -8.46 17.95
N MET A 83 -7.29 -8.90 19.08
CA MET A 83 -5.87 -9.27 19.15
C MET A 83 -5.54 -10.38 18.15
N ALA A 84 -6.36 -11.44 18.09
CA ALA A 84 -6.18 -12.53 17.13
C ALA A 84 -6.24 -12.03 15.67
N ILE A 85 -7.13 -11.07 15.37
CA ILE A 85 -7.23 -10.43 14.05
C ILE A 85 -5.94 -9.69 13.70
N VAL A 86 -5.39 -8.88 14.62
CA VAL A 86 -4.14 -8.12 14.36
C VAL A 86 -2.98 -9.08 14.06
N PHE A 87 -2.86 -10.18 14.80
CA PHE A 87 -1.83 -11.19 14.53
C PHE A 87 -2.09 -11.99 13.25
N TYR A 88 -3.34 -12.29 12.91
CA TYR A 88 -3.68 -12.93 11.64
C TYR A 88 -3.23 -12.10 10.43
N PHE A 89 -3.46 -10.78 10.47
CA PHE A 89 -3.00 -9.87 9.42
C PHE A 89 -1.48 -9.66 9.40
N SER A 90 -0.74 -10.12 10.43
CA SER A 90 0.72 -10.03 10.43
C SER A 90 1.36 -11.06 9.50
N ASP A 91 0.65 -12.10 9.07
CA ASP A 91 1.16 -13.09 8.11
C ASP A 91 1.16 -12.58 6.64
N ASP A 92 0.82 -11.31 6.40
CA ASP A 92 0.84 -10.73 5.05
C ASP A 92 2.13 -9.96 4.73
N TYR A 93 2.19 -9.33 3.55
CA TYR A 93 3.25 -8.37 3.18
C TYR A 93 3.38 -7.22 4.18
N LEU A 94 4.49 -6.48 4.09
CA LEU A 94 4.82 -5.39 5.00
C LEU A 94 3.65 -4.39 5.14
N TRP A 95 3.25 -4.15 6.38
CA TRP A 95 2.22 -3.15 6.66
C TRP A 95 2.69 -1.76 6.28
N SER A 96 1.81 -1.01 5.61
CA SER A 96 2.00 0.42 5.40
C SER A 96 1.97 1.18 6.74
N ASN A 97 2.61 2.35 6.77
CA ASN A 97 2.57 3.25 7.94
C ASN A 97 1.14 3.56 8.40
N PHE A 98 0.20 3.69 7.45
CA PHE A 98 -1.20 3.91 7.76
C PHE A 98 -1.83 2.72 8.51
N GLN A 99 -1.59 1.48 8.05
CA GLN A 99 -2.09 0.28 8.71
C GLN A 99 -1.54 0.13 10.13
N ILE A 100 -0.25 0.43 10.34
CA ILE A 100 0.38 0.39 11.67
C ILE A 100 -0.33 1.36 12.63
N VAL A 101 -0.55 2.61 12.20
CA VAL A 101 -1.24 3.63 13.03
C VAL A 101 -2.69 3.23 13.28
N PHE A 102 -3.40 2.74 12.25
CA PHE A 102 -4.78 2.30 12.37
C PHE A 102 -4.93 1.17 13.40
N PHE A 103 -4.10 0.12 13.31
CA PHE A 103 -4.11 -0.97 14.28
C PHE A 103 -3.73 -0.51 15.68
N ALA A 104 -2.75 0.39 15.83
CA ALA A 104 -2.35 0.92 17.13
C ALA A 104 -3.49 1.70 17.81
N VAL A 105 -4.20 2.56 17.08
CA VAL A 105 -5.32 3.37 17.62
C VAL A 105 -6.49 2.49 18.06
N ILE A 106 -6.91 1.53 17.23
CA ILE A 106 -8.00 0.62 17.60
C ILE A 106 -7.60 -0.25 18.80
N SER A 107 -6.36 -0.75 18.81
CA SER A 107 -5.86 -1.58 19.91
C SER A 107 -5.79 -0.80 21.23
N LEU A 108 -5.41 0.48 21.20
CA LEU A 108 -5.46 1.34 22.38
C LEU A 108 -6.88 1.46 22.94
N GLY A 109 -7.87 1.69 22.07
CA GLY A 109 -9.28 1.70 22.46
C GLY A 109 -9.73 0.36 23.05
N ALA A 110 -9.36 -0.75 22.39
CA ALA A 110 -9.72 -2.10 22.81
C ALA A 110 -9.11 -2.46 24.18
N PHE A 111 -7.82 -2.21 24.40
CA PHE A 111 -7.16 -2.46 25.69
C PHE A 111 -7.67 -1.57 26.81
N TYR A 112 -8.02 -0.31 26.52
CA TYR A 112 -8.69 0.55 27.49
C TYR A 112 -10.04 -0.05 27.92
N LEU A 113 -10.86 -0.49 26.96
CA LEU A 113 -12.14 -1.16 27.25
C LEU A 113 -11.95 -2.47 28.01
N LEU A 114 -10.94 -3.27 27.66
CA LEU A 114 -10.60 -4.51 28.35
C LEU A 114 -10.29 -4.25 29.83
N LEU A 115 -9.33 -3.37 30.11
CA LEU A 115 -8.92 -3.06 31.48
C LEU A 115 -10.06 -2.44 32.30
N TYR A 116 -10.85 -1.56 31.70
CA TYR A 116 -12.03 -0.98 32.35
C TYR A 116 -13.07 -2.06 32.71
N ASN A 117 -13.34 -2.99 31.81
CA ASN A 117 -14.31 -4.07 32.03
C ASN A 117 -13.78 -5.12 33.02
N LEU A 118 -12.49 -5.47 32.97
CA LEU A 118 -11.85 -6.33 33.97
C LEU A 118 -11.91 -5.71 35.37
N TYR A 119 -11.63 -4.41 35.48
CA TYR A 119 -11.76 -3.69 36.74
C TYR A 119 -13.19 -3.72 37.28
N ARG A 120 -14.20 -3.46 36.43
CA ARG A 120 -15.61 -3.55 36.83
C ARG A 120 -16.01 -4.96 37.26
N LEU A 121 -15.56 -5.97 36.53
CA LEU A 121 -15.83 -7.37 36.84
C LEU A 121 -15.20 -7.76 38.18
N PHE A 122 -13.95 -7.36 38.41
CA PHE A 122 -13.26 -7.54 39.68
C PHE A 122 -13.97 -6.83 40.83
N GLN A 123 -14.41 -5.58 40.64
CA GLN A 123 -15.21 -4.86 41.64
C GLN A 123 -16.50 -5.60 41.99
N TRP A 124 -17.15 -6.23 41.02
CA TRP A 124 -18.39 -6.98 41.26
C TRP A 124 -18.23 -8.32 41.95
N PHE A 125 -17.14 -9.02 41.67
CA PHE A 125 -16.78 -10.23 42.38
C PHE A 125 -16.36 -9.93 43.82
N THR A 126 -15.64 -8.83 44.04
CA THR A 126 -15.12 -8.45 45.37
C THR A 126 -16.09 -7.64 46.22
N SER A 127 -17.11 -7.01 45.64
CA SER A 127 -18.10 -6.23 46.40
C SER A 127 -19.07 -7.15 47.14
N LEU A 128 -19.19 -6.92 48.45
CA LEU A 128 -20.19 -7.56 49.31
C LEU A 128 -21.61 -7.20 48.86
N SER A 129 -21.85 -5.94 48.53
CA SER A 129 -23.12 -5.44 48.01
C SER A 129 -23.20 -5.55 46.50
N LYS A 130 -24.36 -6.00 45.99
CA LYS A 130 -24.65 -6.00 44.56
C LYS A 130 -25.33 -4.69 44.15
N SER A 131 -25.48 -4.47 42.85
CA SER A 131 -26.08 -3.23 42.33
C SER A 131 -27.60 -3.25 42.44
N TYR A 132 -28.15 -2.48 43.37
CA TYR A 132 -29.58 -2.42 43.68
C TYR A 132 -30.04 -0.97 43.82
N LEU A 133 -31.31 -0.72 43.52
CA LEU A 133 -32.04 0.47 43.92
C LEU A 133 -33.00 0.04 45.01
N LEU A 134 -32.80 0.55 46.22
CA LEU A 134 -33.68 0.31 47.36
C LEU A 134 -34.56 1.54 47.54
N ILE A 135 -35.85 1.33 47.73
CA ILE A 135 -36.81 2.37 48.10
C ILE A 135 -37.32 2.00 49.48
N THR A 136 -37.09 2.89 50.42
CA THR A 136 -37.40 2.73 51.84
C THR A 136 -38.33 3.86 52.27
N PRO A 137 -38.96 3.78 53.45
CA PRO A 137 -39.86 4.83 53.92
C PRO A 137 -39.24 6.23 53.94
N LEU A 138 -37.93 6.35 54.20
CA LEU A 138 -37.25 7.64 54.30
C LEU A 138 -36.33 7.95 53.13
N TYR A 139 -35.82 6.94 52.43
CA TYR A 139 -34.74 7.13 51.45
C TYR A 139 -34.94 6.35 50.16
N ILE A 140 -34.41 6.93 49.07
CA ILE A 140 -34.11 6.22 47.84
C ILE A 140 -32.60 5.95 47.84
N ILE A 141 -32.19 4.69 47.85
CA ILE A 141 -30.80 4.27 48.01
C ILE A 141 -30.33 3.52 46.76
N GLU A 142 -29.42 4.12 46.00
CA GLU A 142 -28.72 3.47 44.89
C GLU A 142 -27.41 2.86 45.38
N MET A 143 -27.35 1.53 45.36
CA MET A 143 -26.15 0.75 45.61
C MET A 143 -25.52 0.36 44.28
N ARG A 144 -24.24 0.69 44.09
CA ARG A 144 -23.42 0.27 42.95
C ARG A 144 -22.12 -0.32 43.47
N PHE A 145 -22.08 -1.64 43.63
CA PHE A 145 -20.97 -2.33 44.30
C PHE A 145 -20.72 -1.71 45.67
N ASN A 146 -19.50 -1.25 45.95
CA ASN A 146 -19.12 -0.62 47.21
C ASN A 146 -19.57 0.85 47.34
N ASP A 147 -20.28 1.41 46.38
CA ASP A 147 -20.78 2.79 46.43
C ASP A 147 -22.24 2.78 46.83
N VAL A 148 -22.59 3.57 47.85
CA VAL A 148 -23.97 3.78 48.31
C VAL A 148 -24.28 5.25 48.13
N ARG A 149 -25.29 5.55 47.32
CA ARG A 149 -25.82 6.89 47.13
C ARG A 149 -27.23 6.91 47.66
N TYR A 150 -27.62 7.93 48.39
CA TYR A 150 -29.00 8.04 48.83
C TYR A 150 -29.52 9.46 48.70
N TRP A 151 -30.83 9.55 48.53
CA TRP A 151 -31.62 10.77 48.47
C TRP A 151 -32.75 10.64 49.49
N ASP A 152 -33.02 11.73 50.18
CA ASP A 152 -34.11 11.79 51.14
C ASP A 152 -35.44 11.87 50.37
N LEU A 153 -36.46 11.13 50.83
CA LEU A 153 -37.73 11.01 50.13
C LEU A 153 -38.58 12.28 50.27
N ASP A 154 -38.34 13.08 51.31
CA ASP A 154 -38.96 14.38 51.54
C ASP A 154 -38.62 15.39 50.44
N GLN A 155 -37.39 15.34 49.91
CA GLN A 155 -36.90 16.19 48.84
C GLN A 155 -37.42 15.79 47.47
N LEU A 156 -38.17 14.69 47.34
CA LEU A 156 -38.66 14.22 46.06
C LEU A 156 -39.87 15.06 45.61
N ASN A 157 -39.68 15.89 44.60
CA ASN A 157 -40.73 16.73 44.03
C ASN A 157 -41.63 15.98 43.03
N GLY A 158 -41.07 15.05 42.25
CA GLY A 158 -41.85 14.36 41.24
C GLY A 158 -41.20 13.07 40.75
N VAL A 159 -42.04 12.19 40.21
CA VAL A 159 -41.63 10.93 39.58
C VAL A 159 -42.28 10.87 38.20
N ASN A 160 -41.46 10.76 37.16
CA ASN A 160 -41.92 10.65 35.78
C ASN A 160 -41.40 9.36 35.14
N GLY A 161 -42.29 8.50 34.66
CA GLY A 161 -41.96 7.29 33.92
C GLY A 161 -42.20 7.46 32.42
N VAL A 162 -41.14 7.54 31.62
CA VAL A 162 -41.25 7.61 30.16
C VAL A 162 -40.96 6.24 29.55
N ARG A 163 -41.96 5.63 28.91
CA ARG A 163 -41.80 4.36 28.20
C ARG A 163 -40.96 4.57 26.94
N GLN A 164 -39.92 3.78 26.75
CA GLN A 164 -39.11 3.77 25.53
C GLN A 164 -39.51 2.59 24.64
N TYR A 165 -39.99 2.90 23.44
CA TYR A 165 -40.35 1.92 22.42
C TYR A 165 -39.25 1.82 21.38
N GLN A 166 -38.80 0.59 21.07
CA GLN A 166 -37.91 0.33 19.94
C GLN A 166 -38.56 -0.75 19.08
N SER A 167 -38.89 -0.43 17.82
CA SER A 167 -39.51 -1.35 16.87
C SER A 167 -40.78 -2.04 17.41
N ASN A 168 -41.73 -1.27 17.93
CA ASN A 168 -43.01 -1.74 18.50
C ASN A 168 -42.92 -2.68 19.72
N LYS A 169 -41.73 -2.89 20.31
CA LYS A 169 -41.55 -3.58 21.59
C LYS A 169 -41.12 -2.57 22.66
N SER A 170 -41.77 -2.62 23.83
CA SER A 170 -41.31 -1.88 25.00
C SER A 170 -40.03 -2.53 25.51
N VAL A 171 -38.91 -1.83 25.40
CA VAL A 171 -37.58 -2.38 25.77
C VAL A 171 -37.17 -1.95 27.18
N SER A 172 -37.59 -0.75 27.60
CA SER A 172 -37.33 -0.22 28.94
C SER A 172 -38.22 1.00 29.27
N THR A 173 -38.48 1.20 30.55
CA THR A 173 -39.09 2.43 31.09
C THR A 173 -38.00 3.26 31.76
N LYS A 174 -37.87 4.52 31.32
CA LYS A 174 -36.97 5.49 31.90
C LYS A 174 -37.69 6.24 33.03
N VAL A 175 -37.36 5.91 34.28
CA VAL A 175 -37.93 6.55 35.47
C VAL A 175 -37.02 7.70 35.89
N THR A 176 -37.54 8.92 35.85
CA THR A 176 -36.85 10.15 36.25
C THR A 176 -37.45 10.67 37.55
N LEU A 177 -36.62 10.74 38.58
CA LEU A 177 -36.91 11.36 39.86
C LEU A 177 -36.46 12.81 39.82
N SER A 178 -37.33 13.72 40.18
CA SER A 178 -37.03 15.14 40.31
C SER A 178 -37.04 15.50 41.78
N PHE A 179 -35.94 16.05 42.27
CA PHE A 179 -35.76 16.49 43.64
C PHE A 179 -35.84 18.01 43.75
N GLU A 180 -35.87 18.52 44.98
CA GLU A 180 -35.71 19.94 45.25
C GLU A 180 -34.43 20.51 44.62
N LYS A 181 -34.46 21.82 44.35
CA LYS A 181 -33.34 22.56 43.74
C LYS A 181 -32.95 22.04 42.33
N GLY A 182 -33.85 21.34 41.65
CA GLY A 182 -33.71 20.94 40.24
C GLY A 182 -32.82 19.72 40.00
N ALA A 183 -32.37 19.03 41.05
CA ALA A 183 -31.61 17.79 40.88
C ALA A 183 -32.52 16.70 40.29
N THR A 184 -32.03 15.98 39.27
CA THR A 184 -32.77 14.87 38.67
C THR A 184 -31.94 13.60 38.67
N LYS A 185 -32.61 12.46 38.83
CA LYS A 185 -31.99 11.15 38.76
C LYS A 185 -32.81 10.23 37.90
N THR A 186 -32.18 9.68 36.87
CA THR A 186 -32.82 8.78 35.93
C THR A 186 -32.34 7.35 36.11
N PHE A 187 -33.27 6.39 36.03
CA PHE A 187 -33.04 4.96 36.05
C PHE A 187 -33.71 4.32 34.83
N ASP A 188 -33.02 3.39 34.18
CA ASP A 188 -33.60 2.58 33.11
C ASP A 188 -34.00 1.22 33.67
N ILE A 189 -35.31 0.94 33.68
CA ILE A 189 -35.90 -0.29 34.18
C ILE A 189 -36.40 -1.10 32.98
N LYS A 190 -35.82 -2.28 32.74
CA LYS A 190 -36.13 -3.08 31.54
C LYS A 190 -37.56 -3.63 31.50
N ASN A 191 -38.14 -3.93 32.65
CA ASN A 191 -39.49 -4.47 32.75
C ASN A 191 -40.47 -3.35 33.12
N ILE A 192 -41.48 -3.15 32.28
CA ILE A 192 -42.54 -2.16 32.48
C ILE A 192 -43.28 -2.34 33.81
N GLU A 193 -43.60 -3.58 34.18
CA GLU A 193 -44.29 -3.93 35.42
C GLU A 193 -43.42 -3.57 36.62
N SER A 194 -42.11 -3.90 36.57
CA SER A 194 -41.18 -3.50 37.61
C SER A 194 -41.04 -1.98 37.71
N ALA A 195 -41.16 -1.25 36.60
CA ALA A 195 -41.10 0.21 36.61
C ALA A 195 -42.35 0.83 37.24
N GLU A 196 -43.53 0.31 36.91
CA GLU A 196 -44.80 0.71 37.51
C GLU A 196 -44.81 0.40 39.01
N GLN A 197 -44.42 -0.81 39.41
CA GLN A 197 -44.23 -1.19 40.82
C GLN A 197 -43.24 -0.25 41.54
N THR A 198 -42.11 0.08 40.90
CA THR A 198 -41.14 1.02 41.48
C THR A 198 -41.78 2.39 41.72
N ILE A 199 -42.51 2.92 40.74
CA ILE A 199 -43.19 4.22 40.85
C ILE A 199 -44.26 4.18 41.96
N GLU A 200 -45.08 3.14 42.00
CA GLU A 200 -46.10 2.95 43.03
C GLU A 200 -45.49 2.88 44.43
N GLN A 201 -44.40 2.13 44.60
CA GLN A 201 -43.71 2.03 45.89
C GLN A 201 -43.11 3.36 46.34
N ILE A 202 -42.58 4.17 45.42
CA ILE A 202 -42.11 5.53 45.75
C ILE A 202 -43.26 6.39 46.26
N TYR A 203 -44.41 6.39 45.58
CA TYR A 203 -45.57 7.16 46.03
C TYR A 203 -46.15 6.66 47.36
N TYR A 204 -46.18 5.33 47.54
CA TYR A 204 -46.62 4.70 48.77
C TYR A 204 -45.76 5.14 49.97
N TYR A 205 -44.44 5.02 49.87
CA TYR A 205 -43.54 5.43 50.94
C TYR A 205 -43.54 6.94 51.17
N LYS A 206 -43.68 7.75 50.10
CA LYS A 206 -43.79 9.21 50.24
C LYS A 206 -45.04 9.60 51.03
N LYS A 207 -46.16 8.91 50.81
CA LYS A 207 -47.39 9.09 51.60
C LYS A 207 -47.18 8.71 53.06
N LEU A 208 -46.59 7.54 53.33
CA LEU A 208 -46.31 7.10 54.70
C LEU A 208 -45.41 8.08 55.46
N PHE A 209 -44.37 8.58 54.79
CA PHE A 209 -43.48 9.61 55.35
C PHE A 209 -44.23 10.89 55.71
N ALA A 210 -45.09 11.39 54.82
CA ALA A 210 -45.88 12.58 55.07
C ALA A 210 -46.86 12.39 56.24
N GLU A 211 -47.50 11.23 56.35
CA GLU A 211 -48.42 10.89 57.45
C GLU A 211 -47.70 10.74 58.80
N ALA A 212 -46.51 10.15 58.83
CA ALA A 212 -45.69 10.05 60.04
C ALA A 212 -45.21 11.43 60.51
N THR A 213 -44.76 12.27 59.57
CA THR A 213 -44.33 13.65 59.83
C THR A 213 -45.49 14.50 60.35
N ALA A 214 -46.67 14.40 59.73
CA ALA A 214 -47.87 15.12 60.16
C ALA A 214 -48.35 14.73 61.58
N ARG A 215 -48.11 13.48 61.98
CA ARG A 215 -48.41 12.97 63.33
C ARG A 215 -47.28 13.18 64.34
N ASN A 216 -46.13 13.70 63.90
CA ASN A 216 -44.92 13.81 64.71
C ASN A 216 -44.49 12.46 65.32
N ASP A 217 -44.62 11.37 64.55
CA ASP A 217 -44.32 10.01 64.99
C ASP A 217 -42.80 9.74 64.93
N ALA A 218 -42.10 10.23 65.94
CA ALA A 218 -40.64 10.08 66.05
C ALA A 218 -40.21 8.60 66.09
N ALA A 219 -41.00 7.72 66.71
CA ALA A 219 -40.68 6.30 66.78
C ALA A 219 -40.70 5.64 65.39
N TYR A 220 -41.66 6.02 64.53
CA TYR A 220 -41.68 5.56 63.14
C TYR A 220 -40.48 6.09 62.35
N LEU A 221 -40.16 7.38 62.49
CA LEU A 221 -39.03 8.00 61.79
C LEU A 221 -37.70 7.37 62.23
N ASP A 222 -37.48 7.16 63.52
CA ASP A 222 -36.24 6.57 64.03
C ASP A 222 -36.11 5.09 63.64
N SER A 223 -37.19 4.31 63.70
CA SER A 223 -37.16 2.89 63.35
C SER A 223 -36.97 2.61 61.85
N ASN A 224 -37.32 3.58 60.99
CA ASN A 224 -37.17 3.47 59.53
C ASN A 224 -35.98 4.25 58.98
N ASP A 225 -35.18 4.89 59.83
CA ASP A 225 -33.98 5.59 59.43
C ASP A 225 -32.79 4.64 59.25
N ASP A 226 -32.60 4.19 58.01
CA ASP A 226 -31.49 3.30 57.62
C ASP A 226 -30.10 3.87 57.95
N PHE A 227 -29.99 5.19 58.17
CA PHE A 227 -28.73 5.91 58.42
C PHE A 227 -28.70 6.62 59.78
N LEU A 228 -29.58 6.25 60.72
CA LEU A 228 -29.68 6.88 62.05
C LEU A 228 -28.33 6.91 62.79
N GLU A 229 -27.57 5.82 62.73
CA GLU A 229 -26.27 5.70 63.42
C GLU A 229 -25.21 6.63 62.83
N LEU A 230 -25.34 7.02 61.55
CA LEU A 230 -24.44 8.00 60.94
C LEU A 230 -24.72 9.42 61.44
N LYS A 231 -25.99 9.76 61.66
CA LYS A 231 -26.40 11.07 62.21
C LYS A 231 -25.87 11.26 63.64
N ASN A 232 -25.83 10.17 64.42
CA ASN A 232 -25.30 10.18 65.79
C ASN A 232 -23.77 10.21 65.85
N HIS A 233 -23.08 9.83 64.75
CA HIS A 233 -21.61 9.75 64.69
C HIS A 233 -21.02 10.34 63.39
N PRO A 234 -21.17 11.65 63.14
CA PRO A 234 -20.78 12.27 61.88
C PRO A 234 -19.26 12.22 61.58
N ARG A 235 -18.40 12.11 62.60
CA ARG A 235 -16.93 12.20 62.48
C ARG A 235 -16.24 11.05 61.71
N GLN A 236 -16.91 9.95 61.42
CA GLN A 236 -16.26 8.79 60.77
C GLN A 236 -16.30 8.80 59.23
N LEU A 237 -16.92 9.82 58.61
CA LEU A 237 -17.24 9.82 57.18
C LEU A 237 -16.25 10.59 56.30
N ASP A 238 -15.33 11.37 56.88
CA ASP A 238 -14.59 12.41 56.16
C ASP A 238 -13.25 11.98 55.55
N ALA A 239 -12.99 10.69 55.35
CA ALA A 239 -11.81 10.32 54.57
C ALA A 239 -12.05 10.75 53.12
N PRO A 240 -11.32 11.77 52.58
CA PRO A 240 -11.49 12.20 51.20
C PRO A 240 -11.26 10.99 50.32
N VAL A 241 -12.29 10.62 49.55
CA VAL A 241 -12.20 9.49 48.64
C VAL A 241 -11.03 9.80 47.72
N PRO A 242 -9.93 9.00 47.74
CA PRO A 242 -8.74 9.32 46.97
C PRO A 242 -9.15 9.53 45.51
N ASN A 243 -8.72 10.67 44.96
CA ASN A 243 -9.22 11.24 43.72
C ASN A 243 -9.25 10.16 42.62
N GLY A 244 -10.44 9.88 42.07
CA GLY A 244 -10.66 8.81 41.08
C GLY A 244 -9.83 8.95 39.81
N ASN A 245 -9.18 10.10 39.61
CA ASN A 245 -8.29 10.40 38.50
C ASN A 245 -7.05 9.50 38.45
N LEU A 246 -6.45 9.12 39.59
CA LEU A 246 -5.24 8.27 39.58
C LEU A 246 -5.52 6.90 38.94
N LYS A 247 -6.69 6.31 39.23
CA LYS A 247 -7.09 5.03 38.63
C LYS A 247 -7.28 5.14 37.12
N LYS A 248 -7.91 6.22 36.65
CA LYS A 248 -8.09 6.48 35.21
C LYS A 248 -6.74 6.62 34.51
N ILE A 249 -5.81 7.38 35.11
CA ILE A 249 -4.45 7.56 34.59
C ILE A 249 -3.72 6.21 34.50
N LEU A 250 -3.77 5.39 35.57
CA LEU A 250 -3.16 4.06 35.57
C LEU A 250 -3.77 3.13 34.51
N THR A 251 -5.09 3.16 34.32
CA THR A 251 -5.76 2.38 33.27
C THR A 251 -5.32 2.82 31.87
N VAL A 252 -5.23 4.12 31.61
CA VAL A 252 -4.75 4.64 30.31
C VAL A 252 -3.29 4.26 30.09
N ALA A 253 -2.41 4.47 31.08
CA ALA A 253 -1.01 4.10 30.98
C ALA A 253 -0.82 2.59 30.70
N ALA A 254 -1.53 1.73 31.43
CA ALA A 254 -1.49 0.29 31.19
C ALA A 254 -1.99 -0.09 29.79
N SER A 255 -3.04 0.58 29.28
CA SER A 255 -3.52 0.33 27.91
C SER A 255 -2.48 0.71 26.85
N ILE A 256 -1.74 1.82 27.05
CA ILE A 256 -0.66 2.23 26.16
C ILE A 256 0.46 1.19 26.14
N PHE A 257 0.89 0.70 27.31
CA PHE A 257 1.92 -0.33 27.40
C PHE A 257 1.51 -1.65 26.71
N LEU A 258 0.27 -2.10 26.93
CA LEU A 258 -0.24 -3.31 26.28
C LEU A 258 -0.32 -3.14 24.76
N THR A 259 -0.81 -1.99 24.27
CA THR A 259 -0.80 -1.68 22.83
C THR A 259 0.61 -1.70 22.27
N ALA A 260 1.56 -1.03 22.93
CA ALA A 260 2.94 -0.97 22.46
C ALA A 260 3.57 -2.36 22.38
N GLY A 261 3.42 -3.20 23.41
CA GLY A 261 3.93 -4.57 23.42
C GLY A 261 3.30 -5.45 22.33
N MET A 262 1.98 -5.36 22.14
CA MET A 262 1.28 -6.10 21.10
C MET A 262 1.71 -5.65 19.70
N MET A 263 1.77 -4.34 19.45
CA MET A 263 2.19 -3.79 18.16
C MET A 263 3.64 -4.13 17.84
N PHE A 264 4.54 -4.12 18.84
CA PHE A 264 5.91 -4.57 18.66
C PHE A 264 5.98 -6.05 18.24
N GLY A 265 5.22 -6.93 18.90
CA GLY A 265 5.14 -8.34 18.53
C GLY A 265 4.57 -8.56 17.13
N ALA A 266 3.46 -7.90 16.80
CA ALA A 266 2.78 -8.04 15.52
C ALA A 266 3.62 -7.49 14.35
N THR A 267 4.25 -6.32 14.50
CA THR A 267 5.15 -5.77 13.47
C THR A 267 6.41 -6.61 13.28
N SER A 268 6.96 -7.17 14.37
CA SER A 268 8.11 -8.10 14.28
C SER A 268 7.76 -9.36 13.50
N LEU A 269 6.56 -9.92 13.72
CA LEU A 269 6.07 -11.07 12.95
C LEU A 269 5.79 -10.68 11.49
N ASN A 270 5.20 -9.51 11.24
CA ASN A 270 4.94 -9.03 9.90
C ASN A 270 6.22 -8.86 9.08
N ASN A 271 7.26 -8.24 9.66
CA ASN A 271 8.57 -8.16 9.04
C ASN A 271 9.21 -9.54 8.79
N TYR A 272 8.87 -10.57 9.59
CA TYR A 272 9.33 -11.93 9.35
C TYR A 272 8.60 -12.60 8.19
N TYR A 273 7.29 -12.49 8.14
CA TYR A 273 6.50 -13.12 7.08
C TYR A 273 6.71 -12.43 5.73
N ASP A 274 6.85 -11.11 5.69
CA ASP A 274 7.18 -10.36 4.49
C ASP A 274 8.55 -10.76 3.90
N ASP A 275 9.58 -10.79 4.76
CA ASP A 275 10.93 -11.26 4.43
C ASP A 275 10.90 -12.70 3.90
N LYS A 276 10.16 -13.60 4.57
CA LYS A 276 10.02 -15.00 4.17
C LYS A 276 9.31 -15.16 2.84
N LYS A 277 8.22 -14.43 2.61
CA LYS A 277 7.48 -14.47 1.33
C LYS A 277 8.34 -13.95 0.19
N SER A 278 9.05 -12.84 0.41
CA SER A 278 9.95 -12.24 -0.57
C SER A 278 11.10 -13.17 -0.92
N TRP A 279 11.68 -13.84 0.08
CA TRP A 279 12.68 -14.89 -0.11
C TRP A 279 12.13 -16.07 -0.92
N ASN A 280 10.99 -16.64 -0.51
CA ASN A 280 10.37 -17.77 -1.20
C ASN A 280 10.04 -17.43 -2.67
N ALA A 281 9.58 -16.19 -2.93
CA ALA A 281 9.36 -15.73 -4.29
C ALA A 281 10.68 -15.71 -5.08
N ALA A 282 11.75 -15.12 -4.54
CA ALA A 282 13.05 -15.08 -5.18
C ALA A 282 13.61 -16.49 -5.46
N GLU A 283 13.50 -17.41 -4.49
CA GLU A 283 13.89 -18.80 -4.61
C GLU A 283 13.07 -19.54 -5.67
N SER A 284 11.76 -19.29 -5.75
CA SER A 284 10.88 -19.92 -6.74
C SER A 284 11.21 -19.52 -8.18
N PHE A 285 11.60 -18.26 -8.41
CA PHE A 285 12.03 -17.79 -9.74
C PHE A 285 13.47 -18.21 -10.05
N ASN A 286 14.31 -18.30 -9.02
CA ASN A 286 15.72 -18.65 -9.09
C ASN A 286 16.51 -17.86 -10.17
N ARG A 287 16.30 -16.54 -10.18
CA ARG A 287 16.92 -15.59 -11.11
C ARG A 287 17.72 -14.55 -10.35
N ALA A 288 18.81 -14.07 -10.95
CA ALA A 288 19.67 -13.07 -10.32
C ALA A 288 18.90 -11.77 -10.08
N SER A 289 18.03 -11.37 -11.01
CA SER A 289 17.15 -10.20 -10.83
C SER A 289 16.21 -10.36 -9.64
N SER A 290 15.59 -11.52 -9.44
CA SER A 290 14.70 -11.78 -8.30
C SER A 290 15.44 -11.72 -6.96
N TYR A 291 16.64 -12.29 -6.87
CA TYR A 291 17.47 -12.17 -5.66
C TYR A 291 17.98 -10.74 -5.43
N ARG A 292 18.32 -9.99 -6.49
CA ARG A 292 18.67 -8.56 -6.36
C ARG A 292 17.48 -7.73 -5.85
N THR A 293 16.27 -7.99 -6.33
CA THR A 293 15.05 -7.35 -5.83
C THR A 293 14.82 -7.66 -4.34
N TYR A 294 15.03 -8.91 -3.94
CA TYR A 294 15.02 -9.28 -2.52
C TYR A 294 16.08 -8.50 -1.73
N LEU A 295 17.33 -8.46 -2.18
CA LEU A 295 18.41 -7.71 -1.51
C LEU A 295 18.16 -6.19 -1.44
N GLN A 296 17.50 -5.63 -2.45
CA GLN A 296 17.14 -4.21 -2.47
C GLN A 296 16.04 -3.89 -1.46
N THR A 297 15.03 -4.76 -1.34
CA THR A 297 13.89 -4.56 -0.43
C THR A 297 14.22 -5.01 1.00
N HIS A 298 15.10 -5.98 1.16
CA HIS A 298 15.49 -6.61 2.41
C HIS A 298 17.02 -6.64 2.57
N PRO A 299 17.71 -5.48 2.61
CA PRO A 299 19.17 -5.42 2.66
C PRO A 299 19.76 -6.03 3.94
N GLN A 300 18.96 -6.08 5.02
CA GLN A 300 19.29 -6.72 6.29
C GLN A 300 18.36 -7.93 6.56
N GLY A 301 17.69 -8.44 5.52
CA GLY A 301 16.80 -9.59 5.61
C GLY A 301 17.54 -10.84 6.08
N ARG A 302 16.79 -11.78 6.65
CA ARG A 302 17.36 -13.03 7.19
C ARG A 302 18.12 -13.85 6.15
N TRP A 303 17.70 -13.77 4.90
CA TRP A 303 18.30 -14.51 3.77
C TRP A 303 19.19 -13.63 2.88
N ALA A 304 19.59 -12.43 3.33
CA ALA A 304 20.43 -11.55 2.52
C ALA A 304 21.77 -12.20 2.14
N GLY A 305 22.40 -12.92 3.07
CA GLY A 305 23.64 -13.68 2.78
C GLY A 305 23.42 -14.75 1.71
N ASP A 306 22.36 -15.55 1.86
CA ASP A 306 22.01 -16.63 0.92
C ASP A 306 21.66 -16.05 -0.47
N ALA A 307 20.91 -14.95 -0.52
CA ALA A 307 20.58 -14.26 -1.77
C ALA A 307 21.83 -13.76 -2.49
N GLN A 308 22.78 -13.16 -1.76
CA GLN A 308 24.06 -12.74 -2.33
C GLN A 308 24.81 -13.93 -2.91
N GLU A 309 24.94 -15.03 -2.15
CA GLU A 309 25.59 -16.26 -2.61
C GLU A 309 24.92 -16.81 -3.87
N LYS A 310 23.59 -16.87 -3.91
CA LYS A 310 22.82 -17.31 -5.09
C LYS A 310 23.12 -16.46 -6.31
N VAL A 311 23.18 -15.13 -6.17
CA VAL A 311 23.56 -14.25 -7.28
C VAL A 311 24.98 -14.56 -7.74
N GLN A 312 25.94 -14.71 -6.84
CA GLN A 312 27.33 -15.03 -7.19
C GLN A 312 27.42 -16.38 -7.95
N ASN A 313 26.70 -17.39 -7.47
CA ASN A 313 26.64 -18.72 -8.11
C ASN A 313 26.00 -18.64 -9.51
N LEU A 314 24.97 -17.81 -9.71
CA LEU A 314 24.36 -17.62 -11.03
C LEU A 314 25.32 -16.92 -12.01
N TYR A 315 26.17 -16.01 -11.54
CA TYR A 315 27.26 -15.45 -12.35
C TYR A 315 28.30 -16.52 -12.72
N ASP A 316 28.67 -17.40 -11.79
CA ASP A 316 29.61 -18.49 -12.07
C ASP A 316 29.07 -19.48 -13.11
N VAL A 317 27.78 -19.82 -13.02
CA VAL A 317 27.10 -20.65 -14.02
C VAL A 317 27.07 -19.95 -15.38
N ALA A 318 26.80 -18.64 -15.41
CA ALA A 318 26.82 -17.87 -16.66
C ALA A 318 28.22 -17.80 -17.28
N GLU A 319 29.27 -17.61 -16.48
CA GLU A 319 30.67 -17.66 -16.93
C GLU A 319 31.02 -19.02 -17.54
N GLN A 320 30.69 -20.12 -16.85
CA GLN A 320 30.91 -21.48 -17.35
C GLN A 320 30.13 -21.76 -18.64
N LYS A 321 28.85 -21.36 -18.70
CA LYS A 321 28.02 -21.54 -19.90
C LYS A 321 28.58 -20.75 -21.09
N TYR A 322 29.04 -19.52 -20.85
CA TYR A 322 29.68 -18.72 -21.88
C TYR A 322 30.97 -19.38 -22.39
N GLN A 323 31.86 -19.82 -21.50
CA GLN A 323 33.09 -20.53 -21.89
C GLN A 323 32.80 -21.81 -22.68
N ALA A 324 31.79 -22.58 -22.27
CA ALA A 324 31.36 -23.77 -22.98
C ALA A 324 30.74 -23.50 -24.36
N SER A 325 30.27 -22.26 -24.60
CA SER A 325 29.69 -21.85 -25.89
C SER A 325 30.71 -21.33 -26.91
N LEU A 326 31.97 -21.14 -26.52
CA LEU A 326 33.02 -20.58 -27.39
C LEU A 326 33.28 -21.50 -28.60
N ASN A 327 32.95 -21.00 -29.79
CA ASN A 327 33.19 -21.71 -31.05
C ASN A 327 34.67 -21.72 -31.45
N LYS A 328 35.11 -22.69 -32.26
CA LYS A 328 36.48 -22.68 -32.81
C LYS A 328 36.72 -21.43 -33.65
N GLY A 329 37.88 -20.79 -33.49
CA GLY A 329 38.28 -19.62 -34.27
C GLY A 329 37.80 -18.26 -33.70
N TYR A 330 37.15 -18.25 -32.54
CA TYR A 330 36.80 -17.02 -31.83
C TYR A 330 38.03 -16.15 -31.50
N ASP A 331 37.78 -14.87 -31.24
CA ASP A 331 38.83 -13.95 -30.79
C ASP A 331 39.00 -14.06 -29.27
N GLN A 332 40.17 -14.56 -28.84
CA GLN A 332 40.47 -14.74 -27.42
C GLN A 332 40.33 -13.44 -26.63
N LYS A 333 40.76 -12.29 -27.19
CA LYS A 333 40.67 -11.01 -26.49
C LYS A 333 39.23 -10.55 -26.32
N ALA A 334 38.37 -10.86 -27.29
CA ALA A 334 36.94 -10.59 -27.21
C ALA A 334 36.30 -11.41 -26.09
N ALA A 335 36.63 -12.70 -26.01
CA ALA A 335 36.12 -13.56 -24.95
C ALA A 335 36.61 -13.14 -23.56
N ASP A 336 37.88 -12.75 -23.44
CA ASP A 336 38.43 -12.21 -22.21
C ASP A 336 37.68 -10.94 -21.77
N ALA A 337 37.29 -10.07 -22.70
CA ALA A 337 36.51 -8.86 -22.41
C ALA A 337 35.08 -9.18 -21.90
N VAL A 338 34.41 -10.19 -22.47
CA VAL A 338 33.11 -10.64 -21.96
C VAL A 338 33.24 -11.25 -20.56
N LEU A 339 34.26 -12.06 -20.32
CA LEU A 339 34.55 -12.61 -18.99
C LEU A 339 34.87 -11.51 -17.97
N GLN A 340 35.63 -10.49 -18.37
CA GLN A 340 35.89 -9.31 -17.54
C GLN A 340 34.61 -8.52 -17.23
N THR A 341 33.70 -8.40 -18.20
CA THR A 341 32.38 -7.79 -18.02
C THR A 341 31.56 -8.54 -16.97
N LEU A 342 31.50 -9.88 -17.07
CA LEU A 342 30.82 -10.72 -16.08
C LEU A 342 31.43 -10.59 -14.69
N LYS A 343 32.77 -10.60 -14.58
CA LYS A 343 33.49 -10.42 -13.30
C LYS A 343 33.23 -9.05 -12.68
N TYR A 344 33.21 -7.99 -13.49
CA TYR A 344 32.86 -6.66 -13.04
C TYR A 344 31.43 -6.60 -12.52
N ALA A 345 30.47 -7.13 -13.28
CA ALA A 345 29.05 -7.16 -12.89
C ALA A 345 28.84 -7.98 -11.61
N LYS A 346 29.51 -9.13 -11.48
CA LYS A 346 29.51 -9.98 -10.28
C LYS A 346 30.03 -9.24 -9.04
N ALA A 347 31.16 -8.52 -9.16
CA ALA A 347 31.80 -7.83 -8.05
C ALA A 347 31.05 -6.57 -7.60
N THR A 348 30.48 -5.81 -8.55
CA THR A 348 29.83 -4.52 -8.28
C THR A 348 28.31 -4.62 -8.15
N GLN A 349 27.72 -5.75 -8.53
CA GLN A 349 26.28 -5.92 -8.74
C GLN A 349 25.69 -4.99 -9.83
N ASN A 350 26.54 -4.25 -10.56
CA ASN A 350 26.13 -3.47 -11.72
C ASN A 350 26.08 -4.37 -12.96
N HIS A 351 24.90 -4.92 -13.22
CA HIS A 351 24.63 -5.83 -14.34
C HIS A 351 24.32 -5.12 -15.65
N ARG A 352 24.29 -3.78 -15.66
CA ARG A 352 23.96 -3.01 -16.87
C ARG A 352 25.21 -2.78 -17.71
N VAL A 353 25.07 -3.06 -19.00
CA VAL A 353 26.07 -2.78 -20.03
C VAL A 353 25.53 -1.64 -20.89
N LYS A 354 26.21 -0.50 -20.85
CA LYS A 354 25.84 0.68 -21.63
C LYS A 354 26.28 0.49 -23.08
N VAL A 355 25.36 0.52 -24.02
CA VAL A 355 25.67 0.50 -25.45
C VAL A 355 25.59 1.93 -25.99
N VAL A 356 26.68 2.41 -26.56
CA VAL A 356 26.82 3.77 -27.08
C VAL A 356 27.12 3.70 -28.57
N PHE A 357 26.38 4.47 -29.35
CA PHE A 357 26.61 4.64 -30.77
C PHE A 357 27.25 6.01 -31.04
N GLU A 358 28.35 6.01 -31.78
CA GLU A 358 28.97 7.22 -32.32
C GLU A 358 28.98 7.14 -33.84
N ARG A 359 28.07 7.87 -34.47
CA ARG A 359 27.91 7.88 -35.93
C ARG A 359 28.70 9.03 -36.55
N HIS A 360 29.38 8.73 -37.65
CA HIS A 360 30.00 9.71 -38.52
C HIS A 360 29.50 9.53 -39.95
N ASN A 361 28.80 10.53 -40.51
CA ASN A 361 28.41 10.53 -41.91
C ASN A 361 29.46 11.32 -42.71
N GLU A 362 30.24 10.63 -43.54
CA GLU A 362 31.27 11.24 -44.37
C GLU A 362 30.93 11.23 -45.86
N ILE A 363 29.67 10.95 -46.22
CA ILE A 363 29.21 11.03 -47.60
C ILE A 363 29.29 12.51 -48.06
N PRO A 364 30.12 12.85 -49.07
CA PRO A 364 30.16 14.21 -49.60
C PRO A 364 28.81 14.64 -50.16
N SER A 365 28.43 15.90 -49.99
CA SER A 365 27.16 16.42 -50.54
C SER A 365 27.12 16.40 -52.07
N ASP A 366 28.27 16.32 -52.73
CA ASP A 366 28.47 16.27 -54.18
C ASP A 366 28.90 14.87 -54.69
N ILE A 367 28.71 13.82 -53.88
CA ILE A 367 29.13 12.45 -54.21
C ILE A 367 28.53 11.95 -55.53
N VAL A 368 27.30 12.34 -55.86
CA VAL A 368 26.61 11.95 -57.09
C VAL A 368 27.35 12.52 -58.31
N GLU A 369 27.77 13.78 -58.24
CA GLU A 369 28.51 14.49 -59.29
C GLU A 369 29.92 13.93 -59.43
N GLN A 370 30.58 13.63 -58.32
CA GLN A 370 31.89 12.98 -58.29
C GLN A 370 31.84 11.62 -58.98
N LEU A 371 30.89 10.76 -58.61
CA LEU A 371 30.74 9.43 -59.20
C LEU A 371 30.31 9.49 -60.69
N LYS A 372 29.43 10.42 -61.08
CA LYS A 372 29.07 10.63 -62.50
C LYS A 372 30.30 10.95 -63.34
N LYS A 373 31.16 11.83 -62.81
CA LYS A 373 32.40 12.23 -63.47
C LYS A 373 33.41 11.10 -63.53
N GLU A 374 33.58 10.36 -62.43
CA GLU A 374 34.55 9.28 -62.30
C GLU A 374 34.21 8.08 -63.20
N TYR A 375 32.96 7.63 -63.18
CA TYR A 375 32.51 6.44 -63.93
C TYR A 375 31.99 6.74 -65.34
N GLY A 376 31.88 8.02 -65.73
CA GLY A 376 31.36 8.44 -67.03
C GLY A 376 29.88 8.10 -67.24
N VAL A 377 29.10 7.98 -66.16
CA VAL A 377 27.68 7.63 -66.19
C VAL A 377 26.79 8.88 -66.06
N LYS A 378 25.62 8.87 -66.72
CA LYS A 378 24.72 10.03 -66.74
C LYS A 378 23.72 10.05 -65.58
N LYS A 379 23.23 8.88 -65.18
CA LYS A 379 22.17 8.73 -64.18
C LYS A 379 22.72 8.02 -62.95
N ILE A 380 22.89 8.78 -61.88
CA ILE A 380 23.18 8.25 -60.54
C ILE A 380 22.06 8.68 -59.61
N LEU A 381 21.59 7.73 -58.81
CA LEU A 381 20.56 7.92 -57.81
C LEU A 381 21.15 8.57 -56.54
N PRO A 382 20.59 9.66 -56.01
CA PRO A 382 21.04 10.23 -54.75
C PRO A 382 20.63 9.36 -53.55
N PHE A 383 21.34 9.48 -52.42
CA PHE A 383 21.08 8.73 -51.17
C PHE A 383 19.79 9.11 -50.43
N ASP A 384 19.11 10.17 -50.86
CA ASP A 384 17.87 10.69 -50.25
C ASP A 384 17.95 10.82 -48.70
N ASP A 385 16.84 10.61 -48.00
CA ASP A 385 16.72 10.67 -46.55
C ASP A 385 17.21 9.40 -45.82
N THR A 386 17.84 8.44 -46.51
CA THR A 386 18.28 7.16 -45.95
C THR A 386 19.14 7.32 -44.70
N PHE A 387 19.92 8.40 -44.61
CA PHE A 387 20.79 8.70 -43.47
C PHE A 387 20.24 9.79 -42.54
N SER A 388 18.93 10.07 -42.63
CA SER A 388 18.23 10.94 -41.68
C SER A 388 18.37 10.42 -40.24
N GLU A 389 18.28 11.35 -39.29
CA GLU A 389 18.42 11.05 -37.86
C GLU A 389 17.48 9.94 -37.40
N ASP A 390 16.21 10.04 -37.76
CA ASP A 390 15.17 9.10 -37.35
C ASP A 390 15.43 7.69 -37.88
N LYS A 391 15.89 7.55 -39.12
CA LYS A 391 16.24 6.25 -39.70
C LYS A 391 17.47 5.65 -39.00
N MET A 392 18.48 6.47 -38.69
CA MET A 392 19.67 5.99 -37.98
C MET A 392 19.35 5.54 -36.55
N ILE A 393 18.57 6.31 -35.79
CA ILE A 393 18.12 5.93 -34.43
C ILE A 393 17.36 4.59 -34.46
N ARG A 394 16.47 4.38 -35.43
CA ARG A 394 15.76 3.10 -35.58
C ARG A 394 16.72 1.93 -35.84
N ARG A 395 17.73 2.12 -36.70
CA ARG A 395 18.73 1.09 -36.99
C ARG A 395 19.63 0.80 -35.79
N GLU A 396 20.03 1.82 -35.03
CA GLU A 396 20.78 1.65 -33.78
C GLU A 396 19.97 0.91 -32.71
N SER A 397 18.67 1.19 -32.60
CA SER A 397 17.75 0.43 -31.73
C SER A 397 17.65 -1.04 -32.16
N ASN A 398 17.52 -1.30 -33.46
CA ASN A 398 17.53 -2.67 -33.99
C ASN A 398 18.87 -3.37 -33.70
N LEU A 399 19.99 -2.67 -33.84
CA LEU A 399 21.32 -3.20 -33.54
C LEU A 399 21.48 -3.51 -32.04
N LEU A 400 20.97 -2.66 -31.15
CA LEU A 400 20.92 -2.92 -29.71
C LEU A 400 20.11 -4.18 -29.39
N SER A 401 18.91 -4.34 -29.98
CA SER A 401 18.08 -5.54 -29.80
C SER A 401 18.83 -6.80 -30.25
N VAL A 402 19.50 -6.72 -31.39
CA VAL A 402 20.30 -7.82 -31.95
C VAL A 402 21.47 -8.21 -31.05
N VAL A 403 22.22 -7.23 -30.56
CA VAL A 403 23.33 -7.48 -29.61
C VAL A 403 22.77 -8.15 -28.35
N THR A 404 21.67 -7.62 -27.82
CA THR A 404 20.97 -8.19 -26.65
C THR A 404 20.58 -9.64 -26.89
N ASP A 405 19.90 -9.94 -28.00
CA ASP A 405 19.43 -11.29 -28.33
C ASP A 405 20.58 -12.28 -28.57
N ALA A 406 21.70 -11.82 -29.13
CA ALA A 406 22.87 -12.65 -29.31
C ALA A 406 23.47 -13.07 -27.96
N PHE A 407 23.67 -12.11 -27.05
CA PHE A 407 24.18 -12.40 -25.71
C PHE A 407 23.19 -13.21 -24.87
N ARG A 408 21.89 -12.94 -24.95
CA ARG A 408 20.80 -13.66 -24.25
C ARG A 408 20.85 -15.19 -24.42
N LYS A 409 21.31 -15.67 -25.58
CA LYS A 409 21.45 -17.12 -25.87
C LYS A 409 22.43 -17.80 -24.91
N VAL A 410 23.51 -17.12 -24.56
CA VAL A 410 24.59 -17.68 -23.73
C VAL A 410 24.58 -17.14 -22.30
N ILE A 411 24.30 -15.85 -22.12
CA ILE A 411 24.26 -15.15 -20.85
C ILE A 411 22.81 -14.66 -20.65
N PRO A 412 22.08 -15.15 -19.65
CA PRO A 412 20.72 -14.69 -19.36
C PRO A 412 20.64 -13.18 -19.10
N ASP A 413 19.55 -12.53 -19.51
CA ASP A 413 19.38 -11.06 -19.34
C ASP A 413 19.39 -10.59 -17.89
N ASP A 414 19.01 -11.46 -16.95
CA ASP A 414 19.07 -11.13 -15.53
C ASP A 414 20.51 -11.13 -14.99
N ILE A 415 21.48 -11.59 -15.77
CA ILE A 415 22.92 -11.54 -15.45
C ILE A 415 23.58 -10.30 -16.06
N LEU A 416 23.26 -9.99 -17.32
CA LEU A 416 23.69 -8.77 -18.01
C LEU A 416 22.51 -8.15 -18.78
N GLU A 417 22.22 -6.89 -18.51
CA GLU A 417 21.19 -6.10 -19.19
C GLU A 417 21.87 -5.07 -20.10
N PHE A 418 21.62 -5.15 -21.41
CA PHE A 418 22.14 -4.17 -22.37
C PHE A 418 21.15 -3.02 -22.53
N SER A 419 21.63 -1.78 -22.41
CA SER A 419 20.79 -0.58 -22.49
C SER A 419 21.57 0.61 -23.03
N SER A 420 20.89 1.60 -23.62
CA SER A 420 21.48 2.90 -23.95
C SER A 420 21.78 3.74 -22.71
N GLU A 421 21.13 3.42 -21.58
CA GLU A 421 21.22 4.14 -20.33
C GLU A 421 21.86 3.31 -19.23
N CYS A 422 22.61 4.00 -18.37
CA CYS A 422 23.25 3.39 -17.21
C CYS A 422 23.50 4.44 -16.13
N VAL A 423 23.38 4.03 -14.87
CA VAL A 423 23.64 4.88 -13.70
C VAL A 423 25.01 4.54 -13.12
N GLY A 424 25.90 5.53 -13.03
CA GLY A 424 27.25 5.37 -12.49
C GLY A 424 28.25 4.75 -13.47
N ASP A 425 29.32 4.17 -12.91
CA ASP A 425 30.36 3.51 -13.70
C ASP A 425 29.88 2.12 -14.15
N CYS A 426 29.76 1.93 -15.46
CA CYS A 426 29.38 0.66 -16.07
C CYS A 426 30.25 0.30 -17.25
N VAL A 427 30.20 -0.98 -17.59
CA VAL A 427 30.79 -1.49 -18.81
C VAL A 427 30.13 -0.80 -19.99
N THR A 428 30.95 -0.26 -20.89
CA THR A 428 30.50 0.44 -22.08
C THR A 428 30.91 -0.32 -23.32
N PHE A 429 29.93 -0.66 -24.15
CA PHE A 429 30.10 -1.14 -25.51
C PHE A 429 29.94 0.06 -26.43
N LEU A 430 31.06 0.58 -26.92
CA LEU A 430 31.07 1.74 -27.80
C LEU A 430 31.23 1.26 -29.25
N ILE A 431 30.18 1.49 -30.04
CA ILE A 431 30.10 1.17 -31.45
C ILE A 431 30.23 2.50 -32.20
N LYS A 432 31.41 2.78 -32.74
CA LYS A 432 31.57 3.87 -33.70
C LYS A 432 31.35 3.32 -35.09
N TYR A 433 30.69 4.09 -35.92
CA TYR A 433 30.61 3.71 -37.32
C TYR A 433 30.60 4.92 -38.24
N LYS A 434 31.29 4.75 -39.35
CA LYS A 434 31.48 5.76 -40.36
C LYS A 434 30.83 5.28 -41.65
N VAL A 435 29.84 6.04 -42.11
CA VAL A 435 29.19 5.80 -43.38
C VAL A 435 29.95 6.57 -44.46
N SER A 436 30.40 5.86 -45.47
CA SER A 436 31.05 6.45 -46.64
C SER A 436 30.49 5.85 -47.94
N SER A 437 30.75 6.53 -49.05
CA SER A 437 30.49 6.01 -50.38
C SER A 437 31.76 6.21 -51.18
N LYS A 438 32.40 5.11 -51.58
CA LYS A 438 33.69 5.19 -52.26
C LYS A 438 33.83 4.09 -53.30
N ASP A 439 34.22 4.48 -54.51
CA ASP A 439 34.71 3.58 -55.57
C ASP A 439 33.80 2.38 -55.92
N SER A 440 32.47 2.50 -55.73
CA SER A 440 31.53 1.51 -56.29
C SER A 440 30.18 2.11 -56.64
N ILE A 441 29.64 1.64 -57.75
CA ILE A 441 28.27 1.91 -58.20
C ILE A 441 27.60 0.58 -58.57
N TYR A 442 26.30 0.49 -58.31
CA TYR A 442 25.47 -0.70 -58.46
C TYR A 442 24.32 -0.39 -59.43
N TYR A 443 23.89 -1.33 -60.25
CA TYR A 443 22.72 -1.14 -61.11
C TYR A 443 21.75 -2.34 -60.99
N ASP A 444 20.46 -2.08 -61.12
CA ASP A 444 19.45 -3.14 -61.08
C ASP A 444 19.66 -4.10 -62.27
N PRO A 445 19.80 -5.42 -62.09
CA PRO A 445 19.96 -6.37 -63.19
C PRO A 445 18.83 -6.38 -64.20
N ARG A 446 17.63 -5.93 -63.85
CA ARG A 446 16.56 -5.72 -64.84
C ARG A 446 17.01 -4.76 -65.93
N GLU A 447 17.92 -3.84 -65.58
CA GLU A 447 18.59 -2.90 -66.49
C GLU A 447 19.87 -3.46 -67.15
N LYS A 448 20.27 -4.72 -66.91
CA LYS A 448 21.48 -5.34 -67.51
C LYS A 448 21.50 -5.28 -69.04
N LYS A 449 20.32 -5.25 -69.68
CA LYS A 449 20.18 -5.12 -71.14
C LYS A 449 20.30 -3.68 -71.65
N LEU A 450 20.16 -2.68 -70.78
CA LEU A 450 20.32 -1.27 -71.13
C LEU A 450 21.79 -0.94 -71.35
N SER A 451 22.06 0.12 -72.12
CA SER A 451 23.41 0.66 -72.26
C SER A 451 23.86 1.35 -70.98
N ASP A 452 25.15 1.43 -70.70
CA ASP A 452 25.69 2.12 -69.51
C ASP A 452 25.21 3.57 -69.36
N ALA A 453 24.89 4.23 -70.48
CA ALA A 453 24.39 5.61 -70.51
C ALA A 453 22.90 5.72 -70.13
N ASP A 454 22.14 4.63 -70.31
CA ASP A 454 20.69 4.60 -70.07
C ASP A 454 20.34 4.00 -68.70
N ARG A 455 21.24 3.17 -68.13
CA ARG A 455 21.14 2.56 -66.79
C ARG A 455 21.12 3.60 -65.68
N THR A 456 20.38 3.30 -64.62
CA THR A 456 20.35 3.99 -63.35
C THR A 456 21.37 3.33 -62.41
N TRP A 457 22.40 4.09 -62.05
CA TRP A 457 23.44 3.63 -61.14
C TRP A 457 23.17 4.13 -59.72
N ASN A 458 23.49 3.31 -58.74
CA ASN A 458 23.26 3.54 -57.31
C ASN A 458 24.62 3.51 -56.62
N PRO A 459 25.06 4.59 -55.95
CA PRO A 459 26.31 4.57 -55.23
C PRO A 459 26.35 3.49 -54.14
N GLY A 460 27.48 2.80 -54.03
CA GLY A 460 27.71 1.86 -52.94
C GLY A 460 27.83 2.56 -51.58
N ILE A 461 27.36 1.90 -50.53
CA ILE A 461 27.49 2.35 -49.15
C ILE A 461 28.46 1.44 -48.41
N PHE A 462 29.50 2.02 -47.84
CA PHE A 462 30.47 1.32 -47.02
C PHE A 462 30.31 1.78 -45.58
N ILE A 463 30.35 0.85 -44.65
CA ILE A 463 30.33 1.18 -43.23
C ILE A 463 31.60 0.65 -42.59
N ASP A 464 32.44 1.57 -42.12
CA ASP A 464 33.59 1.25 -41.27
C ASP A 464 33.12 1.28 -39.83
N TRP A 465 33.27 0.15 -39.14
CA TRP A 465 32.88 -0.06 -37.76
C TRP A 465 34.13 -0.09 -36.89
N ASP A 466 34.09 0.62 -35.76
CA ASP A 466 35.03 0.47 -34.65
C ASP A 466 34.24 0.09 -33.40
N PHE A 467 34.44 -1.13 -32.93
CA PHE A 467 33.82 -1.61 -31.70
C PHE A 467 34.84 -1.63 -30.58
N SER A 468 34.44 -1.12 -29.42
CA SER A 468 35.27 -1.13 -28.21
C SER A 468 34.49 -1.54 -26.96
N VAL A 469 35.09 -2.36 -26.11
CA VAL A 469 34.58 -2.70 -24.77
C VAL A 469 35.44 -2.04 -23.72
N ARG A 470 34.80 -1.25 -22.86
CA ARG A 470 35.45 -0.55 -21.76
C ARG A 470 34.84 -0.98 -20.44
N THR A 471 35.63 -1.68 -19.62
CA THR A 471 35.25 -2.04 -18.25
C THR A 471 35.83 -1.00 -17.28
N PRO A 472 35.04 -0.44 -16.35
CA PRO A 472 35.55 0.52 -15.38
C PRO A 472 36.72 -0.04 -14.58
N ASN A 473 37.70 0.81 -14.28
CA ASN A 473 38.93 0.48 -13.56
C ASN A 473 39.85 -0.55 -14.25
N GLN A 474 39.60 -0.91 -15.52
CA GLN A 474 40.50 -1.72 -16.31
C GLN A 474 41.26 -0.87 -17.32
N ARG A 475 42.56 -1.16 -17.48
CA ARG A 475 43.42 -0.48 -18.46
C ARG A 475 43.33 -1.08 -19.87
N GLN A 476 42.93 -2.34 -19.95
CA GLN A 476 42.80 -3.05 -21.21
C GLN A 476 41.42 -2.80 -21.78
N THR A 477 41.38 -2.33 -23.02
CA THR A 477 40.18 -2.27 -23.85
C THR A 477 40.28 -3.39 -24.88
N TYR A 478 39.14 -4.01 -25.20
CA TYR A 478 39.05 -4.84 -26.39
C TYR A 478 38.49 -3.98 -27.51
N ASP A 479 39.22 -3.92 -28.60
CA ASP A 479 38.89 -3.10 -29.76
C ASP A 479 39.01 -3.95 -31.04
N PHE A 480 38.07 -3.83 -31.96
CA PHE A 480 38.24 -4.32 -33.32
C PHE A 480 37.57 -3.39 -34.33
N SER A 481 38.11 -3.40 -35.54
CA SER A 481 37.55 -2.69 -36.68
C SER A 481 37.06 -3.67 -37.75
N LEU A 482 36.00 -3.30 -38.45
CA LEU A 482 35.42 -4.06 -39.55
C LEU A 482 34.94 -3.09 -40.63
N THR A 483 35.25 -3.37 -41.90
CA THR A 483 34.61 -2.66 -43.02
C THR A 483 33.55 -3.56 -43.61
N SER A 484 32.29 -3.18 -43.48
CA SER A 484 31.16 -3.88 -44.08
C SER A 484 30.88 -3.32 -45.47
N LEU A 485 31.06 -4.18 -46.46
CA LEU A 485 30.63 -3.94 -47.85
C LEU A 485 29.13 -4.23 -47.97
N PRO A 486 28.40 -3.56 -48.89
CA PRO A 486 27.07 -4.04 -49.30
C PRO A 486 27.17 -5.51 -49.69
N ALA A 487 26.15 -6.32 -49.37
CA ALA A 487 26.10 -7.64 -49.95
C ALA A 487 26.13 -7.54 -51.48
N ASN A 488 26.84 -8.47 -52.13
CA ASN A 488 26.86 -8.56 -53.59
C ASN A 488 25.43 -8.68 -54.13
N HIS A 489 24.54 -9.33 -53.36
CA HIS A 489 23.13 -9.48 -53.66
C HIS A 489 22.32 -9.20 -52.39
N PHE A 490 21.28 -8.38 -52.51
CA PHE A 490 20.31 -8.14 -51.44
C PHE A 490 18.93 -7.98 -52.07
N THR A 491 17.94 -8.58 -51.45
CA THR A 491 16.54 -8.45 -51.86
C THR A 491 15.93 -7.29 -51.09
N TYR A 492 15.21 -6.42 -51.78
CA TYR A 492 14.35 -5.43 -51.16
C TYR A 492 12.94 -5.64 -51.65
N ASP A 493 12.00 -5.40 -50.74
CA ASP A 493 10.59 -5.58 -51.06
C ASP A 493 10.10 -4.38 -51.88
N SER A 494 9.81 -4.61 -53.15
CA SER A 494 9.18 -3.65 -54.04
C SER A 494 7.65 -3.81 -54.05
N ASN A 495 7.02 -4.35 -52.99
CA ASN A 495 5.56 -4.55 -52.85
C ASN A 495 4.71 -3.27 -53.02
N ALA A 496 5.31 -2.13 -53.33
CA ALA A 496 4.63 -1.09 -54.05
C ALA A 496 4.32 -1.58 -55.48
N VAL A 497 3.17 -2.26 -55.59
CA VAL A 497 2.30 -2.33 -56.78
C VAL A 497 2.36 -3.62 -57.62
N GLU A 498 1.61 -4.66 -57.19
CA GLU A 498 1.10 -5.69 -58.11
C GLU A 498 -0.21 -5.27 -58.82
N ASP A 499 -0.81 -4.13 -58.47
CA ASP A 499 -2.17 -3.76 -58.94
C ASP A 499 -2.27 -2.41 -59.68
N LEU A 500 -1.33 -2.12 -60.59
CA LEU A 500 -1.47 -0.99 -61.53
C LEU A 500 -1.27 -1.43 -62.98
N SER A 501 -2.32 -2.04 -63.52
CA SER A 501 -2.56 -2.14 -64.97
C SER A 501 -2.87 -0.79 -65.65
N GLY A 502 -2.81 0.33 -64.92
CA GLY A 502 -3.01 1.68 -65.43
C GLY A 502 -1.71 2.46 -65.47
N LYS A 503 -1.39 3.11 -66.61
CA LYS A 503 -0.23 3.99 -66.85
C LYS A 503 0.11 4.88 -65.65
N VAL A 504 0.94 4.38 -64.75
CA VAL A 504 1.49 5.14 -63.64
C VAL A 504 2.89 5.61 -64.03
N ASP A 505 3.17 6.81 -63.54
CA ASP A 505 4.39 7.58 -63.73
C ASP A 505 5.58 6.80 -63.16
N VAL A 506 6.27 6.04 -64.02
CA VAL A 506 7.43 5.18 -63.70
C VAL A 506 8.45 5.90 -62.82
N GLU A 507 8.57 7.22 -62.98
CA GLU A 507 9.49 8.06 -62.21
C GLU A 507 9.10 8.20 -60.72
N LYS A 508 7.80 8.18 -60.38
CA LYS A 508 7.30 8.19 -59.00
C LYS A 508 7.38 6.83 -58.32
N GLU A 509 7.20 5.76 -59.08
CA GLU A 509 7.34 4.39 -58.59
C GLU A 509 8.81 4.08 -58.30
N MET A 510 9.70 4.48 -59.21
CA MET A 510 11.14 4.44 -58.99
C MET A 510 11.58 5.24 -57.76
N LEU A 511 10.84 6.25 -57.28
CA LEU A 511 11.14 7.04 -56.06
C LEU A 511 10.86 6.30 -54.75
N VAL A 512 9.81 5.47 -54.69
CA VAL A 512 9.49 4.68 -53.48
C VAL A 512 10.49 3.52 -53.32
N ASP A 513 10.88 2.89 -54.43
CA ASP A 513 11.90 1.83 -54.48
C ASP A 513 13.29 2.30 -54.02
N LYS A 514 13.61 3.61 -54.11
CA LYS A 514 14.94 4.17 -53.76
C LYS A 514 15.27 4.04 -52.28
N SER A 515 14.30 4.39 -51.44
CA SER A 515 14.48 4.38 -50.00
C SER A 515 14.73 2.95 -49.51
N ASN A 516 14.02 1.98 -50.10
CA ASN A 516 14.14 0.56 -49.78
C ASN A 516 15.49 -0.03 -50.22
N LEU A 517 16.06 0.41 -51.35
CA LEU A 517 17.35 -0.07 -51.85
C LEU A 517 18.50 0.25 -50.87
N TYR A 518 18.67 1.52 -50.51
CA TYR A 518 19.76 1.89 -49.60
C TYR A 518 19.49 1.42 -48.17
N ASP A 519 18.22 1.35 -47.74
CA ASP A 519 17.86 0.73 -46.46
C ASP A 519 18.30 -0.74 -46.43
N ALA A 520 18.14 -1.49 -47.54
CA ALA A 520 18.62 -2.86 -47.66
C ALA A 520 20.16 -2.96 -47.69
N MET A 521 20.87 -2.05 -48.38
CA MET A 521 22.35 -2.00 -48.33
C MET A 521 22.86 -1.77 -46.91
N VAL A 522 22.29 -0.78 -46.20
CA VAL A 522 22.65 -0.49 -44.81
C VAL A 522 22.29 -1.66 -43.90
N SER A 523 21.10 -2.26 -44.05
CA SER A 523 20.70 -3.44 -43.27
C SER A 523 21.68 -4.60 -43.47
N SER A 524 22.12 -4.84 -44.71
CA SER A 524 23.11 -5.87 -45.02
C SER A 524 24.45 -5.61 -44.34
N ALA A 525 24.92 -4.36 -44.30
CA ALA A 525 26.14 -3.99 -43.58
C ALA A 525 26.00 -4.16 -42.06
N PHE A 526 24.82 -3.86 -41.50
CA PHE A 526 24.52 -4.09 -40.08
C PHE A 526 24.47 -5.59 -39.73
N ASP A 527 23.89 -6.42 -40.61
CA ASP A 527 23.86 -7.87 -40.44
C ASP A 527 25.27 -8.49 -40.51
N ASP A 528 26.12 -7.95 -41.38
CA ASP A 528 27.54 -8.34 -41.47
C ASP A 528 28.30 -7.98 -40.19
N PHE A 529 28.13 -6.75 -39.68
CA PHE A 529 28.71 -6.34 -38.39
C PHE A 529 28.23 -7.23 -37.25
N LYS A 530 26.93 -7.50 -37.18
CA LYS A 530 26.32 -8.44 -36.23
C LYS A 530 26.98 -9.81 -36.29
N ALA A 531 27.05 -10.42 -37.47
CA ALA A 531 27.59 -11.77 -37.63
C ALA A 531 29.04 -11.84 -37.15
N ASN A 532 29.85 -10.84 -37.54
CA ASN A 532 31.24 -10.71 -37.11
C ASN A 532 31.39 -10.46 -35.61
N LEU A 533 30.58 -9.57 -35.02
CA LEU A 533 30.60 -9.28 -33.58
C LEU A 533 30.31 -10.53 -32.77
N VAL A 534 29.22 -11.24 -33.09
CA VAL A 534 28.78 -12.42 -32.35
C VAL A 534 29.75 -13.59 -32.51
N TYR A 535 30.33 -13.76 -33.70
CA TYR A 535 31.39 -14.75 -33.94
C TYR A 535 32.68 -14.45 -33.17
N ARG A 536 33.17 -13.20 -33.23
CA ARG A 536 34.37 -12.78 -32.50
C ARG A 536 34.22 -12.97 -31.00
N MET A 537 33.04 -12.65 -30.48
CA MET A 537 32.67 -12.92 -29.07
C MET A 537 32.49 -14.40 -28.75
N GLY A 538 32.64 -15.31 -29.72
CA GLY A 538 32.60 -16.76 -29.55
C GLY A 538 31.20 -17.36 -29.46
N ILE A 539 30.14 -16.58 -29.66
CA ILE A 539 28.74 -17.00 -29.44
C ILE A 539 28.08 -17.47 -30.76
N GLY A 540 28.61 -17.02 -31.90
CA GLY A 540 28.00 -17.19 -33.22
C GLY A 540 28.79 -18.11 -34.13
N VAL A 541 28.13 -18.59 -35.18
CA VAL A 541 28.80 -19.31 -36.26
C VAL A 541 29.76 -18.37 -37.00
N GLU A 542 30.83 -18.94 -37.58
CA GLU A 542 31.75 -18.20 -38.43
C GLU A 542 30.95 -17.52 -39.55
N PRO A 543 31.06 -16.19 -39.71
CA PRO A 543 30.40 -15.49 -40.79
C PRO A 543 30.96 -16.09 -42.08
N LYS A 544 30.08 -16.65 -42.92
CA LYS A 544 30.52 -17.16 -44.22
C LYS A 544 31.21 -16.00 -44.95
N PRO A 545 32.43 -16.19 -45.47
CA PRO A 545 33.03 -15.17 -46.32
C PRO A 545 32.01 -14.85 -47.40
N LYS A 546 31.77 -13.57 -47.66
CA LYS A 546 30.95 -13.13 -48.80
C LYS A 546 31.69 -13.58 -50.05
N ASN A 547 31.47 -14.83 -50.49
CA ASN A 547 32.16 -15.41 -51.64
C ASN A 547 31.95 -14.48 -52.83
N GLN A 548 33.06 -14.12 -53.49
CA GLN A 548 33.04 -13.37 -54.75
C GLN A 548 32.49 -14.20 -55.92
N ASP A 549 32.25 -15.50 -55.73
CA ASP A 549 31.80 -16.40 -56.79
C ASP A 549 30.50 -17.16 -56.44
N THR A 550 29.49 -16.89 -57.27
CA THR A 550 28.28 -17.66 -57.67
C THR A 550 27.29 -18.16 -56.59
N PRO A 551 25.98 -17.83 -56.70
CA PRO A 551 24.95 -18.38 -55.82
C PRO A 551 24.64 -19.85 -56.14
N GLU A 552 24.79 -20.73 -55.15
CA GLU A 552 24.15 -22.04 -55.14
C GLU A 552 22.69 -21.82 -54.70
N VAL A 553 21.78 -21.80 -55.68
CA VAL A 553 20.34 -21.61 -55.45
C VAL A 553 19.78 -22.87 -54.80
N GLU A 554 19.53 -22.82 -53.49
CA GLU A 554 18.70 -23.80 -52.79
C GLU A 554 17.23 -23.48 -53.09
N THR A 555 16.67 -24.12 -54.12
CA THR A 555 15.28 -23.92 -54.56
C THR A 555 14.28 -24.45 -53.53
N ALA A 556 13.60 -23.55 -52.81
CA ALA A 556 12.30 -23.84 -52.20
C ALA A 556 11.19 -23.22 -53.08
N PRO A 557 10.07 -23.92 -53.34
CA PRO A 557 9.02 -23.42 -54.22
C PRO A 557 8.04 -22.56 -53.42
N ILE A 558 8.18 -21.24 -53.49
CA ILE A 558 7.14 -20.27 -53.10
C ILE A 558 7.09 -19.18 -54.19
N GLY A 559 5.87 -18.72 -54.49
CA GLY A 559 5.48 -17.91 -55.66
C GLY A 559 6.41 -16.76 -56.02
N GLU A 560 6.60 -16.62 -57.34
CA GLU A 560 7.57 -15.79 -58.04
C GLU A 560 7.39 -14.28 -57.78
N GLY A 561 8.27 -13.71 -56.96
CA GLY A 561 8.70 -12.31 -57.08
C GLY A 561 10.15 -12.30 -57.61
N GLU A 562 10.41 -11.56 -58.68
CA GLU A 562 11.69 -11.54 -59.40
C GLU A 562 12.88 -11.16 -58.52
N ILE A 563 13.97 -11.92 -58.64
CA ILE A 563 15.25 -11.72 -57.95
C ILE A 563 16.09 -10.72 -58.75
N SER A 564 16.48 -9.60 -58.14
CA SER A 564 17.39 -8.60 -58.70
C SER A 564 18.84 -8.73 -58.16
N GLU A 565 19.65 -9.59 -58.81
CA GLU A 565 21.13 -9.62 -58.85
C GLU A 565 21.90 -8.33 -59.34
N LEU A 566 22.43 -7.48 -58.46
CA LEU A 566 23.29 -6.34 -58.89
C LEU A 566 24.70 -6.81 -59.33
N MET A 567 25.25 -6.27 -60.43
CA MET A 567 26.65 -6.53 -60.84
C MET A 567 27.55 -5.29 -60.66
N TRP A 568 28.79 -5.51 -60.24
CA TRP A 568 29.81 -4.49 -59.93
C TRP A 568 30.53 -3.98 -61.19
N LYS A 569 30.91 -2.70 -61.21
CA LYS A 569 31.76 -2.07 -62.23
C LYS A 569 32.91 -1.29 -61.59
#